data_AF-A0A1E3U677-F1
#
_entry.id   AF-A0A1E3U677-F1
#
_cell.length_a   1.000
_cell.length_b   1.000
_cell.length_c   1.000
_cell.angle_alpha   90.00
_cell.angle_beta   90.00
_cell.angle_gamma   90.00
#
_symmetry.space_group_name_H-M   'P 1'
#
loop_
_entity.id
_entity.type
_entity.pdbx_description
1 polymer ?
#
loop_
_entity_poly.entity_id
_entity_poly.type
_entity_poly.pdbx_seq_one_letter_code
_entity_poly.pdbx_strand_id
1 'polypeptide(L)'
;MMDELWREEEKKTLERIAKLTELGKVKWECVEYNPLCFMNEDKVDETSAYLCQMFTLTAEIGGMPYELEIAEYITVPDGKGDIALTLTRDVPDDFMKIDSILSSDVDEYENCEPSEIGKRYKNDPAMRLTEAIVPVVIESEAVQDTFEWARFINENGIADEILNHPVVRLAEKLFNKHRLLDYHRILFDIPYREKLISE
;
A
#
# COMPACT_ATOMS: atom_id res chain seq x y z
N MET A 1 -28.62 -4.37 -2.79
CA MET A 1 -29.38 -3.43 -1.94
C MET A 1 -28.82 -3.31 -0.53
N MET A 2 -28.76 -4.36 0.31
CA MET A 2 -28.14 -4.25 1.65
C MET A 2 -26.60 -4.14 1.57
N ASP A 3 -25.95 -4.98 0.76
CA ASP A 3 -24.50 -4.97 0.56
C ASP A 3 -23.99 -3.68 -0.10
N GLU A 4 -24.79 -3.08 -0.99
CA GLU A 4 -24.46 -1.79 -1.62
C GLU A 4 -24.53 -0.65 -0.59
N LEU A 5 -25.53 -0.68 0.30
CA LEU A 5 -25.70 0.33 1.34
C LEU A 5 -24.55 0.26 2.36
N TRP A 6 -24.13 -0.95 2.72
CA TRP A 6 -22.97 -1.18 3.59
C TRP A 6 -21.67 -0.69 2.95
N ARG A 7 -21.42 -1.02 1.68
CA ARG A 7 -20.26 -0.48 0.94
C ARG A 7 -20.26 1.04 0.87
N GLU A 8 -21.43 1.67 0.72
CA GLU A 8 -21.52 3.13 0.77
C GLU A 8 -21.19 3.71 2.15
N GLU A 9 -21.64 3.08 3.23
CA GLU A 9 -21.34 3.53 4.60
C GLU A 9 -19.86 3.34 4.96
N GLU A 10 -19.27 2.21 4.55
CA GLU A 10 -17.84 1.94 4.65
C GLU A 10 -17.02 3.00 3.92
N LYS A 11 -17.37 3.28 2.66
CA LYS A 11 -16.71 4.30 1.85
C LYS A 11 -16.83 5.70 2.48
N LYS A 12 -18.02 6.09 2.95
CA LYS A 12 -18.23 7.38 3.65
C LYS A 12 -17.39 7.48 4.92
N THR A 13 -17.21 6.37 5.63
CA THR A 13 -16.36 6.31 6.82
C THR A 13 -14.89 6.53 6.47
N LEU A 14 -14.37 5.84 5.46
CA LEU A 14 -13.02 6.06 4.94
C LEU A 14 -12.84 7.49 4.42
N GLU A 15 -13.80 8.04 3.67
CA GLU A 15 -13.77 9.43 3.18
C GLU A 15 -13.64 10.45 4.32
N ARG A 16 -14.36 10.23 5.42
CA ARG A 16 -14.29 11.09 6.61
C ARG A 16 -12.92 11.00 7.26
N ILE A 17 -12.38 9.80 7.42
CA ILE A 17 -11.07 9.58 8.07
C ILE A 17 -9.94 10.12 7.19
N ALA A 18 -10.00 9.92 5.87
CA ALA A 18 -9.09 10.52 4.89
C ALA A 18 -9.06 12.04 5.05
N LYS A 19 -10.24 12.67 5.06
CA LYS A 19 -10.35 14.13 5.22
C LYS A 19 -9.76 14.62 6.55
N LEU A 20 -10.02 13.92 7.66
CA LEU A 20 -9.46 14.30 8.95
C LEU A 20 -7.93 14.15 8.97
N THR A 21 -7.41 13.10 8.33
CA THR A 21 -5.97 12.84 8.21
C THR A 21 -5.28 13.91 7.37
N GLU A 22 -5.81 14.25 6.19
CA GLU A 22 -5.31 15.34 5.34
C GLU A 22 -5.31 16.70 6.04
N LEU A 23 -6.28 16.94 6.94
CA LEU A 23 -6.37 18.16 7.76
C LEU A 23 -5.42 18.13 8.98
N GLY A 24 -4.62 17.09 9.15
CA GLY A 24 -3.73 16.89 10.30
C GLY A 24 -4.48 16.73 11.63
N LYS A 25 -5.74 16.25 11.59
CA LYS A 25 -6.58 16.05 12.78
C LYS A 25 -6.49 14.64 13.36
N VAL A 26 -5.89 13.72 12.62
CA VAL A 26 -5.58 12.36 13.10
C VAL A 26 -4.08 12.26 13.23
N LYS A 27 -3.61 11.82 14.39
CA LYS A 27 -2.20 11.48 14.62
C LYS A 27 -2.08 9.97 14.47
N TRP A 28 -1.53 9.54 13.34
CA TRP A 28 -1.21 8.14 13.11
C TRP A 28 0.16 7.81 13.69
N GLU A 29 0.24 6.71 14.43
CA GLU A 29 1.48 6.16 14.97
C GLU A 29 1.73 4.80 14.32
N CYS A 30 2.84 4.67 13.60
CA CYS A 30 3.25 3.39 13.02
C CYS A 30 3.79 2.50 14.13
N VAL A 31 3.15 1.35 14.31
CA VAL A 31 3.48 0.37 15.36
C VAL A 31 4.21 -0.84 14.79
N GLU A 32 4.06 -1.11 13.49
CA GLU A 32 4.76 -2.17 12.78
C GLU A 32 4.98 -1.75 11.31
N TYR A 33 6.13 -2.15 10.77
CA TYR A 33 6.45 -1.98 9.35
C TYR A 33 7.01 -3.28 8.79
N ASN A 34 6.29 -3.82 7.80
CA ASN A 34 6.77 -4.94 7.01
C ASN A 34 7.55 -4.38 5.81
N PRO A 35 8.86 -4.68 5.73
CA PRO A 35 9.76 -4.01 4.81
C PRO A 35 9.38 -4.25 3.36
N LEU A 36 9.69 -3.27 2.51
CA LEU A 36 9.69 -3.45 1.07
C LEU A 36 10.44 -4.73 0.68
N CYS A 37 9.69 -5.68 0.12
CA CYS A 37 10.21 -6.98 -0.29
C CYS A 37 9.63 -7.40 -1.63
N PHE A 38 10.25 -8.42 -2.21
CA PHE A 38 9.76 -9.15 -3.35
C PHE A 38 9.15 -10.47 -2.88
N MET A 39 7.97 -10.78 -3.43
CA MET A 39 7.26 -12.04 -3.27
C MET A 39 7.14 -12.70 -4.65
N ASN A 40 7.54 -13.96 -4.74
CA ASN A 40 7.50 -14.72 -5.98
C ASN A 40 6.07 -15.12 -6.34
N GLU A 41 5.88 -15.59 -7.58
CA GLU A 41 4.60 -16.16 -8.01
C GLU A 41 4.19 -17.35 -7.13
N ASP A 42 2.91 -17.39 -6.75
CA ASP A 42 2.32 -18.59 -6.18
C ASP A 42 1.63 -19.38 -7.29
N LYS A 43 2.20 -20.55 -7.62
CA LYS A 43 1.67 -21.43 -8.67
C LYS A 43 0.41 -22.19 -8.26
N VAL A 44 0.13 -22.29 -6.97
CA VAL A 44 -1.07 -22.93 -6.44
C VAL A 44 -2.24 -21.95 -6.48
N ASP A 45 -2.01 -20.72 -6.03
CA ASP A 45 -3.03 -19.67 -5.99
C ASP A 45 -3.08 -18.83 -7.28
N GLU A 46 -2.26 -19.19 -8.29
CA GLU A 46 -2.13 -18.51 -9.59
C GLU A 46 -1.85 -17.00 -9.47
N THR A 47 -1.15 -16.61 -8.41
CA THR A 47 -0.80 -15.20 -8.17
C THR A 47 0.53 -14.87 -8.84
N SER A 48 0.57 -13.72 -9.53
CA SER A 48 1.81 -13.20 -10.11
C SER A 48 2.79 -12.77 -9.01
N ALA A 49 4.07 -12.71 -9.34
CA ALA A 49 5.06 -12.11 -8.45
C ALA A 49 4.72 -10.63 -8.19
N TYR A 50 5.07 -10.13 -7.02
CA TYR A 50 4.80 -8.74 -6.65
C TYR A 50 5.85 -8.17 -5.71
N LEU A 51 5.91 -6.85 -5.68
CA LEU A 51 6.62 -6.06 -4.68
C LEU A 51 5.61 -5.61 -3.64
N CYS A 52 5.97 -5.61 -2.36
CA CYS A 52 5.08 -5.19 -1.29
C CYS A 52 5.85 -4.49 -0.17
N GLN A 53 5.27 -3.42 0.39
CA GLN A 53 5.56 -2.97 1.75
C GLN A 53 4.26 -2.76 2.51
N MET A 54 4.28 -2.96 3.84
CA MET A 54 3.07 -2.79 4.65
C MET A 54 3.34 -2.03 5.94
N PHE A 55 2.37 -1.23 6.38
CA PHE A 55 2.41 -0.46 7.61
C PHE A 55 1.21 -0.81 8.46
N THR A 56 1.43 -1.12 9.74
CA THR A 56 0.38 -1.18 10.74
C THR A 56 0.45 0.10 11.56
N LEU A 57 -0.67 0.81 11.63
CA LEU A 57 -0.79 2.11 12.28
C LEU A 57 -1.91 2.10 13.30
N THR A 58 -1.76 2.91 14.33
CA THR A 58 -2.83 3.16 15.31
C THR A 58 -3.14 4.64 15.42
N ALA A 59 -4.39 4.96 15.74
CA ALA A 59 -4.82 6.31 16.05
C ALA A 59 -6.07 6.32 16.94
N GLU A 60 -6.27 7.41 17.68
CA GLU A 60 -7.55 7.69 18.34
C GLU A 60 -8.34 8.69 17.50
N ILE A 61 -9.56 8.34 17.10
CA ILE A 61 -10.43 9.20 16.29
C ILE A 61 -11.78 9.33 17.01
N GLY A 62 -12.05 10.51 17.53
CA GLY A 62 -13.30 10.78 18.26
C GLY A 62 -13.43 9.99 19.56
N GLY A 63 -12.32 9.72 20.24
CA GLY A 63 -12.29 8.93 21.49
C GLY A 63 -12.34 7.42 21.30
N MET A 64 -12.28 6.93 20.06
CA MET A 64 -12.29 5.50 19.74
C MET A 64 -10.94 5.08 19.15
N PRO A 65 -10.40 3.91 19.53
CA PRO A 65 -9.16 3.39 18.97
C PRO A 65 -9.40 2.83 17.56
N TYR A 66 -8.49 3.11 16.65
CA TYR A 66 -8.45 2.54 15.31
C TYR A 66 -7.07 1.96 15.05
N GLU A 67 -7.08 0.82 14.35
CA GLU A 67 -5.93 0.26 13.68
C GLU A 67 -6.14 0.40 12.17
N LEU A 68 -5.08 0.76 11.45
CA LEU A 68 -5.06 0.85 10.00
C LEU A 68 -3.86 0.07 9.48
N GLU A 69 -4.13 -0.96 8.69
CA GLU A 69 -3.12 -1.62 7.87
C GLU A 69 -3.13 -0.99 6.48
N ILE A 70 -1.96 -0.60 5.99
CA ILE A 70 -1.74 -0.12 4.63
C ILE A 70 -0.76 -1.07 3.95
N ALA A 71 -1.13 -1.64 2.81
CA ALA A 71 -0.25 -2.45 1.98
C ALA A 71 -0.15 -1.87 0.57
N GLU A 72 1.08 -1.70 0.10
CA GLU A 72 1.42 -1.08 -1.18
C GLU A 72 2.08 -2.08 -2.11
N TYR A 73 1.44 -2.34 -3.25
CA TYR A 73 1.86 -3.38 -4.18
C TYR A 73 2.33 -2.80 -5.50
N ILE A 74 3.29 -3.49 -6.13
CA ILE A 74 3.49 -3.44 -7.58
C ILE A 74 3.54 -4.87 -8.11
N THR A 75 2.57 -5.25 -8.94
CA THR A 75 2.56 -6.56 -9.60
C THR A 75 3.64 -6.63 -10.69
N VAL A 76 4.22 -7.81 -10.88
CA VAL A 76 5.32 -8.07 -11.82
C VAL A 76 4.93 -9.27 -12.70
N PRO A 77 5.04 -9.18 -14.04
CA PRO A 77 5.73 -8.12 -14.80
C PRO A 77 4.86 -6.94 -15.23
N ASP A 78 3.56 -6.91 -14.92
CA ASP A 78 2.64 -5.88 -15.46
C ASP A 78 2.96 -4.45 -14.99
N GLY A 79 3.63 -4.30 -13.83
CA GLY A 79 3.97 -3.02 -13.24
C GLY A 79 2.78 -2.25 -12.66
N LYS A 80 1.61 -2.86 -12.48
CA LYS A 80 0.44 -2.19 -11.90
C LYS A 80 0.63 -1.95 -10.41
N GLY A 81 0.44 -0.70 -9.98
CA GLY A 81 0.44 -0.32 -8.57
C GLY A 81 -0.92 -0.60 -7.93
N ASP A 82 -0.94 -1.02 -6.67
CA ASP A 82 -2.18 -1.21 -5.90
C ASP A 82 -2.00 -0.76 -4.45
N ILE A 83 -3.11 -0.42 -3.80
CA ILE A 83 -3.19 -0.14 -2.38
C ILE A 83 -4.30 -1.00 -1.79
N ALA A 84 -3.96 -1.77 -0.76
CA ALA A 84 -4.92 -2.42 0.11
C ALA A 84 -4.90 -1.76 1.49
N LEU A 85 -6.08 -1.43 2.00
CA LEU A 85 -6.30 -0.90 3.34
C LEU A 85 -7.22 -1.83 4.12
N THR A 86 -6.88 -2.03 5.40
CA THR A 86 -7.79 -2.59 6.38
C THR A 86 -7.88 -1.65 7.56
N LEU A 87 -9.05 -1.04 7.76
CA LEU A 87 -9.34 -0.20 8.92
C LEU A 87 -10.17 -0.99 9.93
N THR A 88 -9.64 -1.16 11.14
CA THR A 88 -10.28 -1.89 12.22
C THR A 88 -10.54 -0.97 13.41
N ARG A 89 -11.75 -1.07 13.98
CA ARG A 89 -12.09 -0.53 15.30
C ARG A 89 -12.56 -1.69 16.14
N ASP A 90 -11.67 -2.23 16.96
CA ASP A 90 -11.95 -3.37 17.83
C ASP A 90 -12.41 -2.89 19.21
N VAL A 91 -13.68 -2.51 19.29
CA VAL A 91 -14.33 -2.11 20.55
C VAL A 91 -15.51 -3.04 20.82
N PRO A 92 -15.63 -3.62 22.03
CA PRO A 92 -16.79 -4.43 22.38
C PRO A 92 -18.10 -3.69 22.07
N ASP A 93 -19.05 -4.39 21.45
CA ASP A 93 -20.35 -3.87 21.01
C ASP A 93 -20.32 -2.79 19.90
N ASP A 94 -19.15 -2.40 19.38
CA ASP A 94 -18.99 -1.42 18.28
C ASP A 94 -17.86 -1.80 17.30
N PHE A 95 -17.65 -3.12 17.12
CA PHE A 95 -16.67 -3.66 16.18
C PHE A 95 -16.95 -3.19 14.76
N MET A 96 -15.92 -2.70 14.09
CA MET A 96 -15.97 -2.34 12.68
C MET A 96 -14.69 -2.80 12.01
N LYS A 97 -14.81 -3.39 10.82
CA LYS A 97 -13.69 -3.68 9.93
C LYS A 97 -14.09 -3.28 8.52
N ILE A 98 -13.24 -2.49 7.87
CA ILE A 98 -13.43 -2.03 6.49
C ILE A 98 -12.20 -2.44 5.69
N ASP A 99 -12.41 -3.25 4.66
CA ASP A 99 -11.38 -3.63 3.70
C ASP A 99 -11.58 -2.85 2.39
N SER A 100 -10.52 -2.21 1.89
CA SER A 100 -10.56 -1.41 0.66
C SER A 100 -9.31 -1.69 -0.17
N ILE A 101 -9.50 -2.21 -1.37
CA ILE A 101 -8.40 -2.56 -2.29
C ILE A 101 -8.74 -1.98 -3.66
N LEU A 102 -7.82 -1.26 -4.31
CA LEU A 102 -8.15 -0.66 -5.62
C LEU A 102 -8.43 -1.73 -6.67
N SER A 103 -7.65 -2.82 -6.66
CA SER A 103 -7.86 -3.98 -7.54
C SER A 103 -9.17 -4.75 -7.32
N SER A 104 -9.91 -4.48 -6.23
CA SER A 104 -11.25 -5.06 -6.04
C SER A 104 -12.30 -4.50 -7.00
N ASP A 105 -12.03 -3.35 -7.62
CA ASP A 105 -12.83 -2.77 -8.70
C ASP A 105 -12.49 -3.47 -10.04
N VAL A 106 -12.86 -4.75 -10.14
CA VAL A 106 -12.46 -5.63 -11.27
C VAL A 106 -12.83 -5.06 -12.64
N ASP A 107 -13.95 -4.37 -12.75
CA ASP A 107 -14.42 -3.82 -14.03
C ASP A 107 -13.51 -2.68 -14.53
N GLU A 108 -12.98 -1.88 -13.62
CA GLU A 108 -12.27 -0.65 -13.97
C GLU A 108 -10.75 -0.79 -13.78
N TYR A 109 -10.30 -1.46 -12.73
CA TYR A 109 -8.88 -1.61 -12.41
C TYR A 109 -8.18 -2.58 -13.38
N GLU A 110 -8.79 -3.72 -13.70
CA GLU A 110 -8.19 -4.72 -14.60
C GLU A 110 -7.97 -4.12 -16.00
N ASN A 111 -8.90 -3.28 -16.46
CA ASN A 111 -8.85 -2.62 -17.76
C ASN A 111 -8.00 -1.33 -17.78
N CYS A 112 -7.45 -0.92 -16.64
CA CYS A 112 -6.65 0.29 -16.52
C CYS A 112 -5.16 0.01 -16.79
N GLU A 113 -4.52 0.82 -17.63
CA GLU A 113 -3.07 0.75 -17.81
C GLU A 113 -2.34 1.25 -16.54
N PRO A 114 -1.13 0.75 -16.22
CA PRO A 114 -0.39 1.19 -15.02
C PRO A 114 -0.27 2.72 -14.87
N SER A 115 -0.14 3.44 -15.99
CA SER A 115 0.00 4.90 -16.03
C SER A 115 -1.30 5.69 -15.78
N GLU A 116 -2.44 5.00 -15.76
CA GLU A 116 -3.77 5.58 -15.62
C GLU A 116 -4.35 5.39 -14.22
N ILE A 117 -3.93 4.34 -13.50
CA ILE A 117 -4.45 3.98 -12.16
C ILE A 117 -4.37 5.17 -11.21
N GLY A 118 -3.20 5.83 -11.11
CA GLY A 118 -3.03 7.00 -10.25
C GLY A 118 -3.98 8.15 -10.55
N LYS A 119 -4.34 8.38 -11.82
CA LYS A 119 -5.29 9.43 -12.23
C LYS A 119 -6.73 9.00 -11.96
N ARG A 120 -7.04 7.72 -12.20
CA ARG A 120 -8.36 7.10 -12.05
C ARG A 120 -8.80 7.12 -10.58
N TYR A 121 -7.92 6.64 -9.70
CA TYR A 121 -8.20 6.46 -8.28
C TYR A 121 -7.73 7.62 -7.39
N LYS A 122 -7.27 8.74 -7.96
CA LYS A 122 -6.77 9.90 -7.19
C LYS A 122 -7.69 10.40 -6.05
N ASN A 123 -9.00 10.22 -6.20
CA ASN A 123 -10.00 10.66 -5.23
C ASN A 123 -10.48 9.53 -4.32
N ASP A 124 -9.98 8.31 -4.54
CA ASP A 124 -10.30 7.16 -3.70
C ASP A 124 -9.79 7.40 -2.28
N PRO A 125 -10.59 7.10 -1.23
CA PRO A 125 -10.16 7.27 0.15
C PRO A 125 -8.87 6.52 0.47
N ALA A 126 -8.64 5.35 -0.13
CA ALA A 126 -7.43 4.57 0.11
C ALA A 126 -6.17 5.27 -0.41
N MET A 127 -6.24 5.80 -1.63
CA MET A 127 -5.19 6.62 -2.23
C MET A 127 -4.91 7.87 -1.37
N ARG A 128 -5.96 8.57 -0.97
CA ARG A 128 -5.84 9.82 -0.19
C ARG A 128 -5.27 9.60 1.21
N LEU A 129 -5.67 8.54 1.89
CA LEU A 129 -5.11 8.16 3.19
C LEU A 129 -3.63 7.84 3.07
N THR A 130 -3.28 6.99 2.12
CA THR A 130 -1.91 6.51 1.94
C THR A 130 -0.97 7.66 1.58
N GLU A 131 -1.36 8.53 0.65
CA GLU A 131 -0.60 9.74 0.28
C GLU A 131 -0.38 10.70 1.47
N ALA A 132 -1.35 10.79 2.38
CA ALA A 132 -1.24 11.66 3.55
C ALA A 132 -0.41 11.03 4.69
N ILE A 133 -0.45 9.69 4.83
CA ILE A 133 0.14 8.97 5.96
C ILE A 133 1.58 8.58 5.67
N VAL A 134 1.83 7.93 4.53
CA VAL A 134 3.13 7.30 4.23
C VAL A 134 4.28 8.31 4.39
N PRO A 135 4.25 9.52 3.79
CA PRO A 135 5.36 10.47 3.92
C PRO A 135 5.69 10.89 5.36
N VAL A 136 4.75 10.76 6.29
CA VAL A 136 4.94 11.08 7.71
C VAL A 136 5.54 9.90 8.47
N VAL A 137 5.12 8.68 8.15
CA VAL A 137 5.43 7.50 8.97
C VAL A 137 6.70 6.77 8.56
N ILE A 138 7.26 7.01 7.35
CA ILE A 138 8.53 6.36 6.95
C ILE A 138 9.68 6.70 7.89
N GLU A 139 9.62 7.85 8.54
CA GLU A 139 10.64 8.36 9.46
C GLU A 139 10.44 7.84 10.90
N SER A 140 9.44 6.98 11.13
CA SER A 140 9.18 6.42 12.46
C SER A 140 10.24 5.40 12.89
N GLU A 141 10.44 5.26 14.20
CA GLU A 141 11.35 4.27 14.78
C GLU A 141 11.02 2.84 14.30
N ALA A 142 9.74 2.48 14.25
CA ALA A 142 9.28 1.18 13.76
C ALA A 142 9.78 0.86 12.34
N VAL A 143 9.86 1.87 11.46
CA VAL A 143 10.38 1.69 10.10
C VAL A 143 11.90 1.58 10.09
N GLN A 144 12.60 2.38 10.89
CA GLN A 144 14.06 2.39 10.93
C GLN A 144 14.62 1.08 11.52
N ASP A 145 14.00 0.58 12.60
CA ASP A 145 14.42 -0.65 13.30
C ASP A 145 14.29 -1.89 12.39
N THR A 146 13.34 -1.88 11.45
CA THR A 146 13.15 -2.97 10.48
C THR A 146 14.39 -3.21 9.60
N PHE A 147 15.15 -2.17 9.27
CA PHE A 147 16.33 -2.31 8.40
C PHE A 147 17.52 -3.02 9.07
N GLU A 148 17.47 -3.28 10.38
CA GLU A 148 18.50 -4.08 11.07
C GLU A 148 18.45 -5.56 10.65
N TRP A 149 17.28 -6.06 10.23
CA TRP A 149 17.05 -7.47 9.93
C TRP A 149 16.39 -7.73 8.56
N ALA A 150 15.81 -6.70 7.94
CA ALA A 150 15.08 -6.83 6.68
C ALA A 150 15.95 -7.35 5.53
N ARG A 151 15.32 -8.13 4.66
CA ARG A 151 15.88 -8.56 3.38
C ARG A 151 14.85 -8.34 2.29
N PHE A 152 15.33 -7.83 1.15
CA PHE A 152 14.48 -7.60 0.00
C PHE A 152 13.90 -8.91 -0.58
N ILE A 153 14.70 -9.99 -0.63
CA ILE A 153 14.28 -11.31 -1.11
C ILE A 153 14.51 -12.33 0.00
N ASN A 154 13.45 -13.08 0.36
CA ASN A 154 13.52 -14.17 1.33
C ASN A 154 13.33 -15.56 0.70
N GLU A 155 12.90 -15.62 -0.55
CA GLU A 155 12.60 -16.85 -1.28
C GLU A 155 13.77 -17.32 -2.16
N ASN A 156 13.77 -18.61 -2.49
CA ASN A 156 14.75 -19.22 -3.40
C ASN A 156 14.04 -19.75 -4.65
N GLY A 157 14.80 -19.97 -5.74
CA GLY A 157 14.26 -20.57 -6.97
C GLY A 157 13.43 -19.61 -7.82
N ILE A 158 13.63 -18.31 -7.65
CA ILE A 158 13.01 -17.25 -8.46
C ILE A 158 13.68 -17.25 -9.85
N ALA A 159 12.88 -17.11 -10.90
CA ALA A 159 13.38 -17.05 -12.26
C ALA A 159 14.28 -15.82 -12.50
N ASP A 160 15.39 -16.01 -13.21
CA ASP A 160 16.34 -14.92 -13.52
C ASP A 160 15.67 -13.79 -14.30
N GLU A 161 14.70 -14.10 -15.15
CA GLU A 161 13.93 -13.11 -15.91
C GLU A 161 13.17 -12.14 -14.99
N ILE A 162 12.60 -12.66 -13.90
CA ILE A 162 11.86 -11.86 -12.90
C ILE A 162 12.82 -11.04 -12.04
N LEU A 163 13.93 -11.65 -11.58
CA LEU A 163 14.95 -10.95 -10.81
C LEU A 163 15.59 -9.80 -11.60
N ASN A 164 15.72 -9.97 -12.91
CA ASN A 164 16.28 -8.94 -13.80
C ASN A 164 15.23 -7.94 -14.30
N HIS A 165 13.96 -8.08 -13.92
CA HIS A 165 12.90 -7.15 -14.33
C HIS A 165 13.22 -5.72 -13.84
N PRO A 166 13.10 -4.68 -14.68
CA PRO A 166 13.53 -3.33 -14.33
C PRO A 166 12.91 -2.79 -13.03
N VAL A 167 11.62 -3.10 -12.80
CA VAL A 167 10.91 -2.66 -11.60
C VAL A 167 11.41 -3.38 -10.33
N VAL A 168 11.75 -4.68 -10.44
CA VAL A 168 12.30 -5.46 -9.32
C VAL A 168 13.68 -4.93 -8.94
N ARG A 169 14.56 -4.71 -9.93
CA ARG A 169 15.88 -4.11 -9.70
C ARG A 169 15.80 -2.69 -9.13
N LEU A 170 14.83 -1.90 -9.58
CA LEU A 170 14.58 -0.59 -9.00
C LEU A 170 14.16 -0.71 -7.53
N ALA A 171 13.18 -1.55 -7.21
CA ALA A 171 12.72 -1.73 -5.84
C ALA A 171 13.83 -2.21 -4.90
N GLU A 172 14.66 -3.15 -5.35
CA GLU A 172 15.86 -3.58 -4.61
C GLU A 172 16.82 -2.41 -4.35
N LYS A 173 17.07 -1.58 -5.37
CA LYS A 173 17.91 -0.37 -5.25
C LYS A 173 17.31 0.64 -4.26
N LEU A 174 15.99 0.81 -4.24
CA LEU A 174 15.30 1.70 -3.30
C LEU A 174 15.36 1.16 -1.87
N PHE A 175 15.09 -0.13 -1.69
CA PHE A 175 15.23 -0.83 -0.42
C PHE A 175 16.65 -0.67 0.16
N ASN A 176 17.69 -1.00 -0.61
CA ASN A 176 19.09 -0.91 -0.18
C ASN A 176 19.56 0.51 0.15
N LYS A 177 18.87 1.54 -0.35
CA LYS A 177 19.15 2.95 -0.07
C LYS A 177 18.18 3.57 0.94
N HIS A 178 17.29 2.77 1.51
CA HIS A 178 16.23 3.19 2.46
C HIS A 178 15.34 4.30 1.85
N ARG A 179 15.11 4.26 0.54
CA ARG A 179 14.31 5.24 -0.22
C ARG A 179 12.84 4.81 -0.31
N LEU A 180 12.20 4.56 0.83
CA LEU A 180 10.83 4.02 0.88
C LEU A 180 9.78 5.00 0.35
N LEU A 181 9.98 6.31 0.54
CA LEU A 181 9.11 7.33 -0.04
C LEU A 181 9.16 7.33 -1.56
N ASP A 182 10.31 6.98 -2.15
CA ASP A 182 10.39 6.81 -3.59
C ASP A 182 9.65 5.55 -4.05
N TYR A 183 9.65 4.47 -3.26
CA TYR A 183 8.83 3.30 -3.56
C TYR A 183 7.34 3.65 -3.57
N HIS A 184 6.85 4.28 -2.50
CA HIS A 184 5.48 4.81 -2.40
C HIS A 184 5.10 5.64 -3.64
N ARG A 185 5.97 6.56 -4.06
CA ARG A 185 5.73 7.41 -5.22
C ARG A 185 5.67 6.64 -6.54
N ILE A 186 6.57 5.67 -6.75
CA ILE A 186 6.63 4.97 -8.03
C ILE A 186 5.43 4.08 -8.27
N LEU A 187 4.62 3.70 -7.26
CA LEU A 187 3.38 2.93 -7.48
C LEU A 187 2.53 3.53 -8.59
N PHE A 188 2.40 4.86 -8.61
CA PHE A 188 1.49 5.56 -9.52
C PHE A 188 2.13 6.67 -10.36
N ASP A 189 3.31 7.18 -9.99
CA ASP A 189 4.08 8.13 -10.81
C ASP A 189 5.00 7.39 -11.80
N ILE A 190 4.40 6.87 -12.89
CA ILE A 190 5.13 6.11 -13.91
C ILE A 190 6.29 6.90 -14.57
N PRO A 191 6.13 8.19 -14.96
CA PRO A 191 7.25 8.98 -15.47
C PRO A 191 8.41 9.08 -14.47
N TYR A 192 8.12 9.20 -13.17
CA TYR A 192 9.15 9.18 -12.13
C TYR A 192 9.80 7.80 -11.99
N ARG A 193 9.01 6.72 -12.04
CA ARG A 193 9.51 5.34 -12.04
C ARG A 193 10.49 5.11 -13.18
N GLU A 194 10.13 5.47 -14.41
CA GLU A 194 10.99 5.34 -15.59
C GLU A 194 12.29 6.14 -15.45
N LYS A 195 12.21 7.35 -14.91
CA LYS A 195 13.40 8.15 -14.58
C LYS A 195 14.33 7.39 -13.62
N LEU A 196 13.80 6.84 -12.53
CA LEU A 196 14.60 6.12 -11.54
C LEU A 196 15.18 4.79 -12.06
N ILE A 197 14.49 4.12 -12.99
CA ILE A 197 15.00 2.94 -13.70
C ILE A 197 16.24 3.30 -14.53
N SER A 198 16.27 4.50 -15.12
CA SER A 198 17.39 4.96 -15.95
C SER A 198 18.60 5.50 -15.17
N GLU A 199 18.50 5.68 -13.84
CA GLU A 199 19.58 6.16 -12.95
C GLU A 199 20.59 5.07 -12.58
#